data_AF-A0A929I2S2-F1
#
_entry.id   AF-A0A929I2S2-F1
#
_cell.length_a   1.000
_cell.length_b   1.000
_cell.length_c   1.000
_cell.angle_alpha   90.00
_cell.angle_beta   90.00
_cell.angle_gamma   90.00
#
_symmetry.space_group_name_H-M   'P 1'
#
loop_
_entity.id
_entity.type
_entity.pdbx_description
1 polymer ?
#
loop_
_entity_poly.entity_id
_entity_poly.type
_entity_poly.pdbx_seq_one_letter_code
_entity_poly.pdbx_strand_id
1 'polypeptide(L)'
;MKNQIFTGIGCFAKPERLSRLFNKLVQDYALGPFEGDQLFDQNTPAGCEGVDLLKALMAGPTRGRRSGGCETIKFREHQKITGFYLSLFDQKLNLAIFARGNSSKQEIYTAKLDELTKLRQKRLN
;
A
#
# COMPACT_ATOMS: atom_id res chain seq x y z
N MET A 1 -23.47 19.83 -11.30
CA MET A 1 -22.40 18.83 -11.11
C MET A 1 -21.35 19.43 -10.19
N LYS A 2 -21.10 18.86 -9.00
CA LYS A 2 -19.96 19.30 -8.18
C LYS A 2 -18.68 18.91 -8.93
N ASN A 3 -17.77 19.86 -9.16
CA ASN A 3 -16.43 19.57 -9.66
C ASN A 3 -15.75 18.62 -8.67
N GLN A 4 -15.75 17.32 -8.98
CA GLN A 4 -14.99 16.33 -8.23
C GLN A 4 -13.54 16.45 -8.67
N ILE A 5 -12.73 17.11 -7.84
CA ILE A 5 -11.29 17.18 -8.05
C ILE A 5 -10.72 15.80 -7.73
N PHE A 6 -10.28 15.08 -8.75
CA PHE A 6 -9.53 13.84 -8.61
C PHE A 6 -8.04 14.19 -8.60
N THR A 7 -7.42 14.10 -7.42
CA THR A 7 -5.98 14.31 -7.26
C THR A 7 -5.35 13.00 -6.85
N GLY A 8 -4.25 12.62 -7.51
CA GLY A 8 -3.51 11.42 -7.16
C GLY A 8 -2.03 11.53 -7.49
N ILE A 9 -1.25 10.64 -6.87
CA ILE A 9 0.19 10.53 -7.04
C ILE A 9 0.51 9.09 -7.40
N GLY A 10 1.15 8.92 -8.55
CA GLY A 10 1.70 7.63 -9.00
C GLY A 10 3.21 7.56 -8.78
N CYS A 11 3.70 6.38 -8.43
CA CYS A 11 5.13 6.11 -8.36
C CYS A 11 5.47 4.75 -8.96
N PHE A 12 6.43 4.74 -9.88
CA PHE A 12 7.09 3.55 -10.39
C PHE A 12 8.57 3.65 -10.08
N ALA A 13 9.10 2.70 -9.31
CA ALA A 13 10.47 2.73 -8.85
C ALA A 13 10.93 1.34 -8.42
N LYS A 14 12.22 1.23 -8.06
CA LYS A 14 12.72 0.03 -7.38
C LYS A 14 12.03 -0.14 -6.01
N PRO A 15 11.85 -1.38 -5.53
CA PRO A 15 11.14 -1.66 -4.28
C PRO A 15 11.62 -0.83 -3.07
N GLU A 16 12.93 -0.55 -2.96
CA GLU A 16 13.50 0.26 -1.87
C GLU A 16 12.93 1.68 -1.82
N ARG A 17 12.67 2.27 -2.99
CA ARG A 17 12.16 3.63 -3.10
C ARG A 17 10.64 3.66 -2.98
N LEU A 18 9.97 2.61 -3.47
CA LEU A 18 8.51 2.49 -3.39
C LEU A 18 8.03 2.50 -1.95
N SER A 19 8.59 1.66 -1.08
CA SER A 19 8.14 1.59 0.32
C SER A 19 8.35 2.90 1.07
N ARG A 20 9.51 3.52 0.90
CA ARG A 20 9.84 4.80 1.55
C ARG A 20 8.89 5.90 1.12
N LEU A 21 8.63 6.02 -0.19
CA LEU A 21 7.74 7.05 -0.69
C LEU A 21 6.29 6.78 -0.28
N PHE A 22 5.84 5.52 -0.40
CA PHE A 22 4.50 5.12 0.03
C PHE A 22 4.26 5.46 1.49
N ASN A 23 5.14 4.99 2.39
CA ASN A 23 5.00 5.23 3.83
C ASN A 23 5.02 6.74 4.14
N LYS A 24 5.88 7.52 3.48
CA LYS A 24 5.91 8.96 3.64
C LYS A 24 4.59 9.62 3.21
N LEU A 25 4.08 9.29 2.03
CA LEU A 25 2.83 9.87 1.53
C LEU A 25 1.63 9.51 2.42
N VAL A 26 1.58 8.27 2.90
CA VAL A 26 0.54 7.81 3.83
C VAL A 26 0.65 8.53 5.18
N GLN A 27 1.86 8.67 5.71
CA GLN A 27 2.12 9.39 6.96
C GLN A 27 1.73 10.87 6.86
N ASP A 28 2.09 11.53 5.76
CA ASP A 28 1.75 12.91 5.47
C ASP A 28 0.22 13.07 5.34
N TYR A 29 -0.46 12.12 4.67
CA TYR A 29 -1.92 12.10 4.58
C TYR A 29 -2.60 11.92 5.95
N ALA A 30 -2.07 11.00 6.76
CA ALA A 30 -2.58 10.66 8.09
C ALA A 30 -2.25 11.73 9.15
N LEU A 31 -1.46 12.75 8.82
CA LEU A 31 -1.01 13.79 9.75
C LEU A 31 -0.23 13.23 10.95
N GLY A 32 0.59 12.21 10.72
CA GLY A 32 1.40 11.59 11.77
C GLY A 32 1.67 10.10 11.54
N PRO A 33 2.42 9.45 12.45
CA PRO A 33 2.77 8.03 12.31
C PRO A 33 1.52 7.16 12.22
N PHE A 34 1.61 6.04 11.51
CA PHE A 34 0.55 5.05 11.41
C PHE A 34 1.17 3.67 11.57
N GLU A 35 0.42 2.72 12.12
CA GLU A 35 0.83 1.33 12.17
C GLU A 35 0.26 0.59 10.96
N GLY A 36 0.98 -0.39 10.43
CA GLY A 36 0.50 -1.15 9.27
C GLY A 36 -0.83 -1.84 9.50
N ASP A 37 -1.10 -2.26 10.72
CA ASP A 37 -2.37 -2.89 11.09
C ASP A 37 -3.56 -1.92 11.01
N GLN A 38 -3.30 -0.61 11.11
CA GLN A 38 -4.31 0.44 10.99
C GLN A 38 -4.75 0.70 9.53
N LEU A 39 -4.14 0.03 8.55
CA LEU A 39 -4.55 0.12 7.14
C LEU A 39 -5.63 -0.89 6.77
N PHE A 40 -5.84 -1.91 7.60
CA PHE A 40 -6.76 -3.01 7.33
C PHE A 40 -8.04 -2.83 8.14
N ASP A 41 -9.19 -2.99 7.49
CA ASP A 41 -10.43 -3.25 8.23
C ASP A 41 -10.26 -4.61 8.94
N GLN A 42 -10.69 -4.69 10.20
CA GLN A 42 -10.66 -5.92 11.00
C GLN A 42 -11.46 -7.07 10.36
N ASN A 43 -12.34 -6.75 9.41
CA ASN A 43 -13.12 -7.71 8.63
C ASN A 43 -12.41 -8.20 7.35
N THR A 44 -11.21 -7.70 7.04
CA THR A 44 -10.48 -8.10 5.84
C THR A 44 -9.98 -9.54 6.02
N PRO A 45 -10.38 -10.49 5.16
CA PRO A 45 -9.97 -11.88 5.31
C PRO A 45 -8.43 -12.00 5.22
N ALA A 46 -7.85 -12.66 6.21
CA ALA A 46 -6.43 -12.97 6.22
C ALA A 46 -6.07 -13.85 5.01
N GLY A 47 -4.98 -13.52 4.30
CA GLY A 47 -4.52 -14.26 3.12
C GLY A 47 -5.13 -13.80 1.78
N CYS A 48 -5.74 -12.61 1.74
CA CYS A 48 -6.09 -11.98 0.46
C CYS A 48 -4.82 -11.41 -0.21
N GLU A 49 -4.56 -11.80 -1.47
CA GLU A 49 -3.34 -11.42 -2.20
C GLU A 49 -3.06 -9.90 -2.20
N GLY A 50 -4.11 -9.07 -2.26
CA GLY A 50 -3.96 -7.61 -2.18
C GLY A 50 -3.48 -7.08 -0.82
N VAL A 51 -3.84 -7.75 0.28
CA VAL A 51 -3.37 -7.43 1.64
C VAL A 51 -1.91 -7.75 1.78
N ASP A 52 -1.48 -8.91 1.27
CA ASP A 52 -0.09 -9.34 1.33
C ASP A 52 0.80 -8.45 0.47
N LEU A 53 0.33 -8.04 -0.71
CA LEU A 53 1.01 -7.04 -1.55
C LEU A 53 1.10 -5.65 -0.89
N LEU A 54 0.07 -5.21 -0.17
CA LEU A 54 0.15 -3.95 0.58
C LEU A 54 1.17 -4.04 1.72
N LYS A 55 1.15 -5.13 2.50
CA LYS A 55 2.16 -5.38 3.54
C LYS A 55 3.57 -5.41 2.95
N ALA A 56 3.73 -6.04 1.78
CA ALA A 56 4.98 -6.05 1.04
C ALA A 56 5.40 -4.63 0.58
N LEU A 57 4.49 -3.85 0.01
CA LEU A 57 4.76 -2.46 -0.38
C LEU A 57 5.27 -1.63 0.79
N MET A 58 4.67 -1.79 1.98
CA MET A 58 5.05 -1.05 3.18
C MET A 58 6.39 -1.46 3.79
N ALA A 59 6.63 -2.77 3.90
CA ALA A 59 7.83 -3.29 4.54
C ALA A 59 9.09 -2.93 3.73
N GLY A 60 8.96 -2.76 2.41
CA GLY A 60 10.10 -2.57 1.52
C GLY A 60 10.98 -3.81 1.43
N PRO A 61 12.05 -3.78 0.64
CA PRO A 61 12.87 -4.95 0.40
C PRO A 61 13.51 -5.42 1.72
N THR A 62 13.07 -6.58 2.19
CA THR A 62 13.67 -7.27 3.33
C THR A 62 15.04 -7.77 2.89
N ARG A 63 16.09 -6.99 3.21
CA ARG A 63 17.47 -7.50 3.11
C ARG A 63 17.58 -8.69 4.03
N GLY A 64 17.80 -9.87 3.45
CA GLY A 64 17.67 -11.16 4.12
C GLY A 64 18.28 -11.19 5.53
N ARG A 65 17.41 -11.36 6.53
CA ARG A 65 17.76 -12.21 7.66
C ARG A 65 17.19 -13.56 7.30
N ARG A 66 18.08 -14.55 7.11
CA ARG A 66 17.71 -15.96 7.14
C ARG A 66 17.32 -16.27 8.58
N SER A 67 16.04 -16.26 8.91
CA SER A 67 15.55 -16.91 10.12
C SER A 67 14.72 -18.12 9.69
N GLY A 68 15.11 -19.29 10.19
CA GLY A 68 14.62 -20.57 9.71
C GLY A 68 13.10 -20.69 9.77
N GLY A 69 12.53 -21.13 8.64
CA GLY A 69 11.15 -21.56 8.51
C GLY A 69 10.18 -20.41 8.21
N CYS A 70 9.63 -20.40 6.99
CA CYS A 70 8.56 -19.49 6.52
C CYS A 70 9.00 -18.14 5.91
N GLU A 71 10.12 -18.09 5.17
CA GLU A 71 10.63 -16.84 4.55
C GLU A 71 10.59 -16.82 3.01
N THR A 72 10.34 -17.95 2.35
CA THR A 72 10.42 -18.04 0.88
C THR A 72 9.25 -17.37 0.15
N ILE A 73 8.13 -17.12 0.85
CA ILE A 73 6.90 -16.58 0.26
C ILE A 73 6.99 -15.05 0.13
N LYS A 74 7.47 -14.36 1.17
CA LYS A 74 7.48 -12.89 1.23
C LYS A 74 8.42 -12.25 0.21
N PHE A 75 9.60 -12.83 -0.04
CA PHE A 75 10.58 -12.23 -0.96
C PHE A 75 10.10 -12.21 -2.43
N ARG A 76 9.29 -13.20 -2.84
CA ARG A 76 8.73 -13.25 -4.20
C ARG A 76 7.69 -12.17 -4.45
N GLU A 77 6.94 -11.75 -3.44
CA GLU A 77 5.87 -10.75 -3.59
C GLU A 77 6.45 -9.34 -3.82
N HIS A 78 7.51 -8.97 -3.11
CA HIS A 78 8.17 -7.67 -3.29
C HIS A 78 8.81 -7.50 -4.67
N GLN A 79 9.31 -8.59 -5.28
CA GLN A 79 9.87 -8.56 -6.64
C GLN A 79 8.81 -8.38 -7.72
N LYS A 80 7.53 -8.61 -7.41
CA LYS A 80 6.43 -8.36 -8.33
C LYS A 80 6.00 -6.89 -8.34
N ILE A 81 6.16 -6.14 -7.24
CA ILE A 81 5.64 -4.77 -7.16
C ILE A 81 6.48 -3.82 -8.00
N THR A 82 5.84 -3.21 -8.99
CA THR A 82 6.46 -2.27 -9.95
C THR A 82 6.12 -0.82 -9.64
N GLY A 83 5.01 -0.58 -8.94
CA GLY A 83 4.59 0.76 -8.57
C GLY A 83 3.30 0.80 -7.78
N PHE A 84 2.87 2.00 -7.43
CA PHE A 84 1.56 2.26 -6.85
C PHE A 84 0.97 3.58 -7.36
N TYR A 85 -0.34 3.73 -7.19
CA TYR A 85 -1.06 4.98 -7.39
C TYR A 85 -1.96 5.25 -6.17
N LEU A 86 -1.75 6.39 -5.53
CA LEU A 86 -2.61 6.90 -4.46
C LEU A 86 -3.53 7.95 -5.04
N SER A 87 -4.83 7.87 -4.76
CA SER A 87 -5.81 8.87 -5.17
C SER A 87 -6.70 9.29 -4.02
N LEU A 88 -6.99 10.58 -3.97
CA LEU A 88 -7.95 11.15 -3.04
C LEU A 88 -9.27 11.37 -3.81
N PHE A 89 -10.31 10.66 -3.39
CA PHE A 89 -11.64 10.82 -3.93
C PHE A 89 -12.63 10.99 -2.79
N ASP A 90 -13.37 12.09 -2.78
CA ASP A 90 -14.35 12.41 -1.73
C ASP A 90 -13.75 12.31 -0.31
N GLN A 91 -12.56 12.88 -0.14
CA GLN A 91 -11.75 12.83 1.09
C GLN A 91 -11.33 11.41 1.53
N LYS A 92 -11.53 10.39 0.70
CA LYS A 92 -11.10 9.01 0.96
C LYS A 92 -9.87 8.67 0.14
N LEU A 93 -8.89 8.05 0.80
CA LEU A 93 -7.67 7.62 0.16
C LEU A 93 -7.87 6.23 -0.46
N ASN A 94 -7.63 6.11 -1.76
CA ASN A 94 -7.64 4.86 -2.50
C ASN A 94 -6.23 4.54 -2.99
N LEU A 95 -5.91 3.25 -3.04
CA LEU A 95 -4.64 2.73 -3.47
C LEU A 95 -4.84 1.77 -4.65
N ALA A 96 -4.01 1.89 -5.67
CA ALA A 96 -3.78 0.85 -6.66
C ALA A 96 -2.31 0.41 -6.58
N ILE A 97 -2.06 -0.89 -6.52
CA ILE A 97 -0.72 -1.49 -6.54
C ILE A 97 -0.53 -2.16 -7.89
N PHE A 98 0.55 -1.82 -8.57
CA PHE A 98 0.93 -2.41 -9.83
C PHE A 98 1.94 -3.52 -9.58
N ALA A 99 1.56 -4.76 -9.89
CA ALA A 99 2.42 -5.92 -9.79
C ALA A 99 2.66 -6.55 -11.16
N ARG A 100 3.78 -7.25 -11.32
CA ARG A 100 4.10 -8.04 -12.50
C ARG A 100 4.31 -9.48 -12.07
N GLY A 101 3.46 -10.37 -12.57
CA GLY A 101 3.58 -11.81 -12.35
C GLY A 101 4.72 -12.44 -13.16
N ASN A 102 4.86 -13.76 -13.02
CA ASN A 102 5.77 -14.56 -13.86
C ASN A 102 5.25 -14.67 -15.30
N SER A 103 3.94 -14.57 -15.49
CA SER A 103 3.37 -14.31 -16.81
C SER A 103 3.62 -12.84 -17.13
N SER A 104 3.93 -12.51 -18.37
CA SER A 104 4.23 -11.15 -18.83
C SER A 104 3.08 -10.13 -18.65
N LYS A 105 1.99 -10.51 -17.97
CA LYS A 105 0.83 -9.69 -17.64
C LYS A 105 1.08 -8.84 -16.38
N GLN A 106 0.63 -7.60 -16.45
CA GLN A 106 0.59 -6.69 -15.31
C GLN A 106 -0.73 -6.88 -14.55
N GLU A 107 -0.64 -7.00 -13.24
CA GLU A 107 -1.78 -7.14 -12.33
C GLU A 107 -1.95 -5.83 -11.55
N ILE A 108 -3.20 -5.43 -11.32
CA ILE A 108 -3.55 -4.20 -10.60
C ILE A 108 -4.44 -4.59 -9.42
N TYR A 109 -3.98 -4.25 -8.22
CA TYR A 109 -4.70 -4.51 -6.98
C TYR A 109 -5.18 -3.20 -6.39
N THR A 110 -6.49 -3.04 -6.22
CA THR A 110 -7.07 -1.81 -5.67
C THR A 110 -7.58 -2.00 -4.25
N ALA A 111 -7.28 -1.06 -3.36
CA ALA A 111 -7.75 -1.06 -1.98
C ALA A 111 -8.26 0.33 -1.58
N LYS A 112 -9.31 0.36 -0.74
CA LYS A 112 -9.75 1.58 -0.05
C LYS A 112 -9.04 1.64 1.30
N LEU A 113 -8.47 2.78 1.64
CA LEU A 113 -7.77 3.00 2.92
C LEU A 113 -8.66 3.82 3.85
N ASP A 114 -9.86 3.30 4.10
CA ASP A 114 -10.89 4.01 4.90
C ASP A 114 -10.45 4.22 6.35
N GLU A 115 -9.69 3.28 6.93
CA GLU A 115 -9.15 3.41 8.29
C GLU A 115 -8.14 4.57 8.43
N LEU A 116 -7.31 4.83 7.42
CA LEU A 116 -6.46 6.04 7.41
C LEU A 116 -7.30 7.32 7.36
N THR A 117 -8.40 7.29 6.64
CA THR A 117 -9.29 8.45 6.53
C THR A 117 -9.94 8.73 7.89
N LYS A 118 -10.37 7.69 8.61
CA LYS A 118 -10.84 7.81 9.99
C LYS A 118 -9.74 8.33 10.93
N LEU A 119 -8.52 7.81 10.82
CA LEU A 119 -7.37 8.25 11.62
C LEU A 119 -7.06 9.73 11.40
N ARG A 120 -7.04 10.16 10.14
CA ARG A 120 -6.85 11.57 9.76
C ARG A 120 -7.94 12.45 10.37
N GLN A 121 -9.21 12.06 10.27
CA GLN A 121 -10.33 12.81 10.83
C GLN A 121 -10.22 12.95 12.35
N LYS A 122 -9.82 11.89 13.06
CA LYS A 122 -9.56 11.93 14.52
C LYS A 122 -8.43 12.89 14.91
N ARG A 123 -7.51 13.21 14.01
CA ARG A 123 -6.38 14.14 14.24
C ARG A 123 -6.68 15.57 13.83
N LEU A 124 -7.69 15.78 13.00
CA LEU A 124 -8.16 17.10 12.58
C LEU A 124 -9.19 17.69 13.54
N ASN A 125 -9.89 16.83 14.29
CA ASN A 125 -10.82 17.20 15.36
C ASN A 125 -10.09 17.27 16.70
#